data_AF-A0A5E7RXY9-F1
#
_entry.id   AF-A0A5E7RXY9-F1
#
_cell.length_a   1.000
_cell.length_b   1.000
_cell.length_c   1.000
_cell.angle_alpha   90.00
_cell.angle_beta   90.00
_cell.angle_gamma   90.00
#
_symmetry.space_group_name_H-M   'P 1'
#
loop_
_entity.id
_entity.type
_entity.pdbx_description
1 polymer ?
#
loop_
_entity_poly.entity_id
_entity_poly.type
_entity_poly.pdbx_seq_one_letter_code
_entity_poly.pdbx_strand_id
1 'polypeptide(L)'
;MVDTDSPAYTDAPIVPIEGRLDLNPILVEGWERFIIVFPDDSGIAPLYVVFSSPYGGVEDGEHSGRDFNPEETGLPVTSSDWAPSIIAKNGINIVRLHTSKFPDSDANKIMIDRLERIFRGELEVTDTDKRFYTHEIREFERLKALGYGDTEMPDKDSSVWNNVHTATLEDYKLKDDPTLLYTPEALEAARRQEEREYQKLLKEMW
;
A
#
# COMPACT_ATOMS: atom_id res chain seq x y z
N MET A 1 21.58 -35.62 -5.49
CA MET A 1 20.31 -35.96 -4.82
C MET A 1 19.70 -34.63 -4.43
N VAL A 2 18.59 -34.26 -5.05
CA VAL A 2 17.80 -33.10 -4.62
C VAL A 2 16.97 -33.62 -3.47
N ASP A 3 17.05 -32.95 -2.32
CA ASP A 3 16.18 -33.23 -1.18
C ASP A 3 14.73 -32.94 -1.60
N THR A 4 13.88 -33.96 -1.58
CA THR A 4 12.48 -33.90 -2.04
C THR A 4 11.49 -33.79 -0.90
N ASP A 5 11.95 -33.74 0.35
CA ASP A 5 11.06 -33.64 1.49
C ASP A 5 10.51 -32.21 1.58
N SER A 6 9.30 -32.04 1.04
CA SER A 6 8.52 -30.84 1.28
C SER A 6 8.25 -30.76 2.79
N PRO A 7 8.51 -29.62 3.44
CA PRO A 7 8.29 -29.49 4.87
C PRO A 7 6.83 -29.78 5.19
N ALA A 8 6.58 -30.70 6.13
CA ALA A 8 5.25 -30.94 6.63
C ALA A 8 4.77 -29.69 7.36
N TYR A 9 3.56 -29.23 7.05
CA TYR A 9 2.92 -28.14 7.77
C TYR A 9 2.59 -28.60 9.21
N THR A 10 3.10 -27.87 10.22
CA THR A 10 2.99 -28.25 11.64
C THR A 10 2.22 -27.24 12.49
N ASP A 11 1.69 -26.18 11.88
CA ASP A 11 1.10 -25.06 12.60
C ASP A 11 -0.41 -25.25 12.86
N ALA A 12 -1.18 -24.16 12.84
CA ALA A 12 -2.60 -24.14 13.19
C ALA A 12 -3.41 -25.22 12.44
N PRO A 13 -4.41 -25.86 13.06
CA PRO A 13 -5.21 -26.88 12.38
C PRO A 13 -5.88 -26.30 11.13
N ILE A 14 -5.71 -26.97 9.99
CA ILE A 14 -6.41 -26.64 8.75
C ILE A 14 -7.86 -27.11 8.89
N VAL A 15 -8.76 -26.18 9.20
CA VAL A 15 -10.19 -26.44 9.32
C VAL A 15 -10.91 -25.89 8.09
N PRO A 16 -11.48 -26.74 7.22
CA PRO A 16 -12.28 -26.24 6.10
C PRO A 16 -13.54 -25.57 6.65
N ILE A 17 -13.77 -24.34 6.24
CA ILE A 17 -15.02 -23.62 6.48
C ILE A 17 -15.93 -23.78 5.25
N GLU A 18 -17.24 -23.82 5.48
CA GLU A 18 -18.21 -23.88 4.38
C GLU A 18 -18.17 -22.55 3.61
N GLY A 19 -17.57 -22.58 2.42
CA GLY A 19 -17.46 -21.43 1.53
C GLY A 19 -18.72 -21.22 0.70
N ARG A 20 -18.87 -20.01 0.15
CA ARG A 20 -19.94 -19.69 -0.82
C ARG A 20 -19.76 -20.56 -2.07
N LEU A 21 -20.78 -21.34 -2.42
CA LEU A 21 -20.77 -22.18 -3.62
C LEU A 21 -21.41 -21.42 -4.78
N ASP A 22 -20.58 -20.82 -5.64
CA ASP A 22 -21.05 -20.17 -6.86
C ASP A 22 -21.24 -21.20 -7.97
N LEU A 23 -22.50 -21.44 -8.36
CA LEU A 23 -22.83 -22.35 -9.45
C LEU A 23 -22.36 -21.84 -10.82
N ASN A 24 -22.03 -20.55 -10.93
CA ASN A 24 -21.48 -19.90 -12.11
C ASN A 24 -20.32 -18.99 -11.69
N PRO A 25 -19.10 -19.54 -11.49
CA PRO A 25 -17.96 -18.73 -11.09
C PRO A 25 -17.68 -17.70 -12.19
N ILE A 26 -17.77 -16.42 -11.83
CA ILE A 26 -17.26 -15.34 -12.68
C ILE A 26 -15.73 -15.30 -12.56
N LEU A 27 -15.05 -14.90 -13.64
CA LEU A 27 -13.64 -14.58 -13.57
C LEU A 27 -13.49 -13.40 -12.60
N VAL A 28 -12.90 -13.65 -11.43
CA VAL A 28 -12.50 -12.61 -10.49
C VAL A 28 -11.04 -12.28 -10.81
N GLU A 29 -10.79 -11.06 -11.28
CA GLU A 29 -9.44 -10.52 -11.50
C GLU A 29 -8.66 -10.52 -10.17
N GLY A 30 -7.36 -10.81 -10.20
CA GLY A 30 -6.49 -10.77 -9.00
C GLY A 30 -6.23 -12.10 -8.28
N TRP A 31 -6.75 -13.22 -8.79
CA TRP A 31 -6.40 -14.56 -8.28
C TRP A 31 -5.52 -15.28 -9.32
N GLU A 32 -4.26 -15.57 -8.98
CA GLU A 32 -3.42 -16.41 -9.82
C GLU A 32 -3.93 -17.86 -9.74
N ARG A 33 -4.48 -18.34 -10.86
CA ARG A 33 -5.10 -19.66 -10.98
C ARG A 33 -4.55 -20.34 -12.21
N PHE A 34 -4.15 -21.60 -12.06
CA PHE A 34 -3.79 -22.43 -13.20
C PHE A 34 -4.10 -23.89 -12.93
N ILE A 35 -4.20 -24.64 -14.02
CA ILE A 35 -4.33 -26.09 -13.98
C ILE A 35 -2.96 -26.66 -14.31
N ILE A 36 -2.39 -27.43 -13.39
CA ILE A 36 -1.22 -28.26 -13.69
C ILE A 36 -1.72 -29.56 -14.29
N VAL A 37 -1.39 -29.80 -15.56
CA VAL A 37 -1.67 -31.07 -16.25
C VAL A 37 -0.39 -31.89 -16.23
N PHE A 38 -0.48 -33.09 -15.65
CA PHE A 38 0.63 -34.04 -15.57
C PHE A 38 0.62 -35.00 -16.78
N PRO A 39 1.75 -35.66 -17.10
CA PRO A 39 1.78 -36.76 -18.07
C PRO A 39 0.71 -37.82 -17.78
N ASP A 40 0.20 -38.47 -18.81
CA ASP A 40 -0.90 -39.44 -18.73
C ASP A 40 -0.54 -40.69 -17.91
N ASP A 41 0.73 -41.07 -17.90
CA ASP A 41 1.30 -42.17 -17.13
C ASP A 41 1.68 -41.81 -15.68
N SER A 42 1.52 -40.55 -15.27
CA SER A 42 1.86 -40.10 -13.90
C SER A 42 0.91 -40.66 -12.83
N GLY A 43 -0.32 -41.02 -13.21
CA GLY A 43 -1.40 -41.39 -12.27
C GLY A 43 -1.95 -40.21 -11.46
N ILE A 44 -1.53 -38.97 -11.75
CA ILE A 44 -1.96 -37.76 -11.04
C ILE A 44 -3.04 -37.05 -11.86
N ALA A 45 -4.21 -36.81 -11.27
CA ALA A 45 -5.26 -36.02 -11.90
C ALA A 45 -4.81 -34.55 -12.05
N PRO A 46 -5.29 -33.81 -13.06
CA PRO A 46 -4.99 -32.38 -13.18
C PRO A 46 -5.30 -31.63 -11.87
N LEU A 47 -4.36 -30.79 -11.41
CA LEU A 47 -4.51 -30.03 -10.19
C LEU A 47 -4.95 -28.60 -10.53
N TYR A 48 -6.10 -28.19 -10.00
CA TYR A 48 -6.48 -26.78 -10.00
C TYR A 48 -5.81 -26.08 -8.82
N VAL A 49 -4.87 -25.19 -9.12
CA VAL A 49 -4.07 -24.47 -8.13
C VAL A 49 -4.57 -23.04 -8.05
N VAL A 50 -4.71 -22.55 -6.83
CA VAL A 50 -5.15 -21.21 -6.51
C VAL A 50 -4.15 -20.60 -5.54
N PHE A 51 -3.51 -19.51 -5.92
CA PHE A 51 -2.79 -18.65 -4.98
C PHE A 51 -3.75 -17.60 -4.41
N SER A 52 -3.58 -17.28 -3.12
CA SER A 52 -4.20 -16.08 -2.55
C SER A 52 -3.73 -14.85 -3.34
N SER A 53 -4.58 -13.81 -3.42
CA SER A 53 -4.23 -12.52 -4.02
C SER A 53 -2.81 -12.08 -3.62
N PRO A 54 -1.97 -11.57 -4.54
CA PRO A 54 -0.60 -11.16 -4.22
C PRO A 54 -0.54 -10.05 -3.17
N TYR A 55 -1.67 -9.36 -2.92
CA TYR A 55 -1.79 -8.33 -1.91
C TYR A 55 -2.16 -8.85 -0.51
N GLY A 56 -2.40 -10.16 -0.35
CA GLY A 56 -2.50 -10.84 0.95
C GLY A 56 -3.61 -10.35 1.89
N GLY A 57 -4.54 -9.52 1.40
CA GLY A 57 -5.62 -8.97 2.21
C GLY A 57 -6.57 -10.06 2.67
N VAL A 58 -6.84 -10.10 3.98
CA VAL A 58 -7.79 -11.02 4.60
C VAL A 58 -9.09 -10.31 5.02
N GLU A 59 -9.10 -8.97 4.98
CA GLU A 59 -10.23 -8.12 5.33
C GLU A 59 -10.35 -6.91 4.39
N ASP A 60 -11.59 -6.47 4.15
CA ASP A 60 -11.90 -5.26 3.37
C ASP A 60 -11.79 -4.02 4.27
N GLY A 61 -11.03 -3.00 3.87
CA GLY A 61 -10.98 -1.71 4.56
C GLY A 61 -12.30 -0.95 4.47
N GLU A 62 -12.91 -0.65 5.62
CA GLU A 62 -14.23 0.01 5.71
C GLU A 62 -14.25 1.36 5.01
N HIS A 63 -13.17 2.14 5.13
CA HIS A 63 -13.11 3.50 4.62
C HIS A 63 -12.31 3.63 3.32
N SER A 64 -11.18 2.94 3.25
CA SER A 64 -10.28 2.94 2.09
C SER A 64 -10.87 2.22 0.89
N GLY A 65 -11.67 1.17 1.14
CA GLY A 65 -12.15 0.24 0.11
C GLY A 65 -11.06 -0.67 -0.44
N ARG A 66 -9.92 -0.79 0.25
CA ARG A 66 -8.79 -1.65 -0.13
C ARG A 66 -8.74 -2.88 0.78
N ASP A 67 -8.44 -4.03 0.20
CA ASP A 67 -8.21 -5.25 0.97
C ASP A 67 -6.84 -5.18 1.66
N PHE A 68 -6.75 -5.60 2.92
CA PHE A 68 -5.50 -5.63 3.67
C PHE A 68 -5.52 -6.68 4.80
N ASN A 69 -4.36 -6.94 5.40
CA ASN A 69 -4.23 -7.79 6.57
C ASN A 69 -3.98 -6.91 7.82
N PRO A 70 -4.95 -6.76 8.74
CA PRO A 70 -4.82 -5.88 9.91
C PRO A 70 -3.71 -6.31 10.89
N GLU A 71 -3.35 -7.60 10.90
CA GLU A 71 -2.29 -8.15 11.77
C GLU A 71 -0.88 -7.86 11.25
N GLU A 72 -0.72 -7.45 9.98
CA GLU A 72 0.57 -7.18 9.33
C GLU A 72 0.76 -5.69 9.00
N THR A 73 0.27 -4.81 9.88
CA THR A 73 0.25 -3.36 9.65
C THR A 73 1.25 -2.59 10.52
N GLY A 74 2.03 -3.30 11.34
CA GLY A 74 3.04 -2.75 12.26
C GLY A 74 2.48 -2.19 13.57
N LEU A 75 1.32 -1.53 13.53
CA LEU A 75 0.63 -0.97 14.70
C LEU A 75 -0.87 -1.25 14.59
N PRO A 76 -1.63 -1.30 15.69
CA PRO A 76 -3.09 -1.45 15.59
C PRO A 76 -3.72 -0.31 14.77
N VAL A 77 -4.75 -0.62 13.98
CA VAL A 77 -5.64 0.39 13.36
C VAL A 77 -6.45 1.07 14.46
N THR A 78 -6.56 2.39 14.39
CA THR A 78 -7.17 3.25 15.40
C THR A 78 -8.10 4.26 14.73
N SER A 79 -9.21 4.64 15.36
CA SER A 79 -10.04 5.74 14.85
C SER A 79 -9.41 7.10 15.22
N SER A 80 -8.42 7.56 14.46
CA SER A 80 -7.72 8.82 14.64
C SER A 80 -8.39 9.99 13.88
N ASP A 81 -7.97 11.22 14.19
CA ASP A 81 -8.43 12.45 13.54
C ASP A 81 -7.23 13.34 13.22
N TRP A 82 -7.19 13.87 11.98
CA TRP A 82 -6.15 14.79 11.53
C TRP A 82 -6.41 16.24 11.95
N ALA A 83 -7.66 16.60 12.24
CA ALA A 83 -8.08 17.97 12.54
C ALA A 83 -7.28 18.64 13.68
N PRO A 84 -6.96 17.98 14.82
CA PRO A 84 -6.20 18.60 15.90
C PRO A 84 -4.70 18.76 15.59
N SER A 85 -4.19 18.19 14.50
CA SER A 85 -2.76 18.21 14.18
C SER A 85 -2.23 19.61 13.91
N ILE A 86 -1.08 19.91 14.52
CA ILE A 86 -0.32 21.14 14.33
C ILE A 86 0.92 20.80 13.52
N ILE A 87 1.10 21.49 12.38
CA ILE A 87 2.27 21.30 11.53
C ILE A 87 3.51 21.80 12.26
N ALA A 88 4.40 20.87 12.62
CA ALA A 88 5.62 21.15 13.35
C ALA A 88 6.86 20.64 12.59
N LYS A 89 8.00 21.30 12.80
CA LYS A 89 9.25 21.04 12.07
C LYS A 89 9.74 19.60 12.17
N ASN A 90 9.62 18.98 13.34
CA ASN A 90 9.99 17.59 13.55
C ASN A 90 9.16 16.64 12.67
N GLY A 91 7.84 16.83 12.58
CA GLY A 91 7.02 16.02 11.70
C GLY A 91 7.28 16.31 10.22
N ILE A 92 7.59 17.54 9.82
CA ILE A 92 8.00 17.83 8.42
C ILE A 92 9.28 17.05 8.06
N ASN A 93 10.22 16.93 9.00
CA ASN A 93 11.42 16.13 8.78
C ASN A 93 11.09 14.63 8.63
N ILE A 94 10.12 14.11 9.39
CA ILE A 94 9.63 12.73 9.23
C ILE A 94 8.98 12.54 7.85
N VAL A 95 8.10 13.46 7.44
CA VAL A 95 7.46 13.42 6.11
C VAL A 95 8.51 13.39 5.00
N ARG A 96 9.53 14.26 5.07
CA ARG A 96 10.64 14.24 4.09
C ARG A 96 11.39 12.93 4.09
N LEU A 97 11.71 12.40 5.27
CA LEU A 97 12.44 11.15 5.40
C LEU A 97 11.62 9.99 4.84
N HIS A 98 10.33 9.92 5.16
CA HIS A 98 9.42 8.90 4.65
C HIS A 98 9.32 8.98 3.11
N THR A 99 8.96 10.14 2.58
CA THR A 99 8.78 10.37 1.14
C THR A 99 10.07 10.18 0.33
N SER A 100 11.26 10.45 0.91
CA SER A 100 12.55 10.27 0.22
C SER A 100 12.92 8.82 -0.09
N LYS A 101 12.19 7.86 0.48
CA LYS A 101 12.39 6.43 0.20
C LYS A 101 11.69 5.97 -1.08
N PHE A 102 10.81 6.78 -1.65
CA PHE A 102 10.13 6.50 -2.91
C PHE A 102 10.85 7.18 -4.07
N PRO A 103 10.56 6.77 -5.33
CA PRO A 103 10.95 7.54 -6.49
C PRO A 103 10.54 9.02 -6.37
N ASP A 104 11.37 9.89 -6.92
CA ASP A 104 11.15 11.33 -6.91
C ASP A 104 9.73 11.68 -7.36
N SER A 105 9.00 12.46 -6.56
CA SER A 105 7.61 12.87 -6.83
C SER A 105 7.47 14.39 -6.73
N ASP A 106 7.03 15.01 -7.82
CA ASP A 106 6.74 16.44 -7.88
C ASP A 106 5.56 16.82 -6.98
N ALA A 107 4.57 15.94 -6.85
CA ALA A 107 3.46 16.14 -5.92
C ALA A 107 3.95 16.18 -4.47
N ASN A 108 4.84 15.26 -4.08
CA ASN A 108 5.43 15.22 -2.73
C ASN A 108 6.25 16.49 -2.47
N LYS A 109 7.03 16.94 -3.45
CA LYS A 109 7.81 18.19 -3.34
C LYS A 109 6.91 19.39 -3.07
N ILE A 110 5.76 19.50 -3.76
CA ILE A 110 4.78 20.57 -3.53
C ILE A 110 4.16 20.47 -2.15
N MET A 111 3.70 19.29 -1.74
CA MET A 111 3.09 19.12 -0.42
C MET A 111 4.10 19.44 0.71
N ILE A 112 5.36 19.02 0.58
CA ILE A 112 6.42 19.34 1.55
C ILE A 112 6.73 20.85 1.58
N ASP A 113 6.78 21.53 0.43
CA ASP A 113 6.94 23.00 0.39
C ASP A 113 5.79 23.71 1.09
N ARG A 114 4.54 23.27 0.85
CA ARG A 114 3.36 23.79 1.54
C ARG A 114 3.47 23.64 3.05
N LEU A 115 3.85 22.45 3.54
CA LEU A 115 4.05 22.22 4.98
C LEU A 115 5.10 23.17 5.57
N GLU A 116 6.19 23.44 4.85
CA GLU A 116 7.22 24.38 5.29
C GLU A 116 6.72 25.84 5.32
N ARG A 117 5.94 26.25 4.33
CA ARG A 117 5.31 27.58 4.29
C ARG A 117 4.29 27.76 5.42
N ILE A 118 3.50 26.72 5.70
CA ILE A 118 2.57 26.69 6.85
C ILE A 118 3.33 26.83 8.16
N PHE A 119 4.41 26.07 8.34
CA PHE A 119 5.26 26.16 9.54
C PHE A 119 5.87 27.56 9.74
N ARG A 120 6.20 28.27 8.66
CA ARG A 120 6.69 29.66 8.71
C ARG A 120 5.57 30.71 8.86
N GLY A 121 4.30 30.32 8.84
CA GLY A 121 3.15 31.23 8.89
C GLY A 121 2.92 32.00 7.58
N GLU A 122 3.47 31.51 6.46
CA GLU A 122 3.36 32.12 5.13
C GLU A 122 2.15 31.60 4.33
N LEU A 123 1.54 30.51 4.81
CA LEU A 123 0.41 29.85 4.17
C LEU A 123 -0.56 29.37 5.25
N GLU A 124 -1.85 29.64 5.06
CA GLU A 124 -2.90 29.09 5.92
C GLU A 124 -3.02 27.59 5.71
N VAL A 125 -3.12 26.84 6.82
CA VAL A 125 -3.24 25.39 6.81
C VAL A 125 -4.61 24.96 6.29
N THR A 126 -4.64 23.92 5.44
CA THR A 126 -5.88 23.28 5.00
C THR A 126 -6.00 21.86 5.55
N ASP A 127 -7.20 21.29 5.44
CA ASP A 127 -7.44 19.88 5.79
C ASP A 127 -6.57 18.93 4.95
N THR A 128 -6.37 19.21 3.66
CA THR A 128 -5.51 18.39 2.80
C THR A 128 -4.06 18.37 3.30
N ASP A 129 -3.55 19.52 3.76
CA ASP A 129 -2.19 19.60 4.32
C ASP A 129 -2.08 18.77 5.61
N LYS A 130 -3.10 18.81 6.46
CA LYS A 130 -3.15 18.01 7.70
C LYS A 130 -3.25 16.52 7.42
N ARG A 131 -4.14 16.10 6.52
CA ARG A 131 -4.29 14.68 6.14
C ARG A 131 -2.99 14.12 5.59
N PHE A 132 -2.36 14.81 4.63
CA PHE A 132 -1.05 14.45 4.11
C PHE A 132 -0.03 14.32 5.25
N TYR A 133 0.12 15.37 6.06
CA TYR A 133 1.08 15.38 7.17
C TYR A 133 0.90 14.20 8.14
N THR A 134 -0.33 13.93 8.56
CA THR A 134 -0.62 12.87 9.52
C THR A 134 -0.51 11.48 8.92
N HIS A 135 -0.89 11.33 7.65
CA HIS A 135 -0.81 10.07 6.91
C HIS A 135 0.65 9.63 6.74
N GLU A 136 1.49 10.49 6.18
CA GLU A 136 2.91 10.20 5.91
C GLU A 136 3.70 9.87 7.21
N ILE A 137 3.38 10.57 8.31
CA ILE A 137 3.99 10.28 9.63
C ILE A 137 3.53 8.91 10.13
N ARG A 138 2.24 8.60 10.00
CA ARG A 138 1.67 7.36 10.54
C ARG A 138 2.11 6.13 9.76
N GLU A 139 2.20 6.21 8.43
CA GLU A 139 2.82 5.15 7.61
C GLU A 139 4.28 4.94 8.01
N PHE A 140 5.04 6.01 8.23
CA PHE A 140 6.41 5.90 8.70
C PHE A 140 6.51 5.16 10.05
N GLU A 141 5.67 5.51 11.04
CA GLU A 141 5.64 4.82 12.34
C GLU A 141 5.34 3.33 12.22
N ARG A 142 4.40 2.96 11.35
CA ARG A 142 4.05 1.55 11.07
C ARG A 142 5.21 0.78 10.48
N LEU A 143 5.91 1.37 9.50
CA LEU A 143 7.13 0.77 8.94
C LEU A 143 8.23 0.61 9.99
N LYS A 144 8.43 1.62 10.87
CA LYS A 144 9.38 1.50 11.98
C LYS A 144 9.01 0.37 12.92
N ALA A 145 7.73 0.18 13.22
CA ALA A 145 7.25 -0.90 14.08
C ALA A 145 7.44 -2.29 13.46
N LEU A 146 7.42 -2.39 12.13
CA LEU A 146 7.78 -3.60 11.38
C LEU A 146 9.29 -3.83 11.24
N GLY A 147 10.13 -2.93 11.77
CA GLY A 147 11.58 -3.06 11.77
C GLY A 147 12.30 -2.38 10.61
N TYR A 148 11.60 -1.65 9.73
CA TYR A 148 12.26 -0.92 8.64
C TYR A 148 13.11 0.24 9.18
N GLY A 149 14.32 0.34 8.64
CA GLY A 149 15.24 1.46 8.84
C GLY A 149 14.74 2.77 8.23
N ASP A 150 15.51 3.83 8.47
CA ASP A 150 15.17 5.17 7.97
C ASP A 150 15.31 5.29 6.45
N THR A 151 16.12 4.41 5.85
CA THR A 151 16.41 4.33 4.41
C THR A 151 15.82 3.10 3.73
N GLU A 152 15.04 2.31 4.46
CA GLU A 152 14.48 1.04 3.97
C GLU A 152 12.98 1.17 3.75
N MET A 153 12.48 0.54 2.68
CA MET A 153 11.07 0.48 2.35
C MET A 153 10.75 -0.92 1.82
N PRO A 154 9.57 -1.49 2.12
CA PRO A 154 9.07 -2.62 1.36
C PRO A 154 8.99 -2.32 -0.14
N ASP A 155 8.99 -3.35 -0.97
CA ASP A 155 8.66 -3.16 -2.39
C ASP A 155 7.27 -2.55 -2.51
N LYS A 156 7.10 -1.57 -3.40
CA LYS A 156 5.83 -0.86 -3.61
C LYS A 156 4.66 -1.77 -3.97
N ASP A 157 4.96 -2.93 -4.56
CA ASP A 157 3.97 -3.92 -5.00
C ASP A 157 3.80 -5.06 -3.97
N SER A 158 4.42 -4.96 -2.79
CA SER A 158 4.33 -5.97 -1.74
C SER A 158 3.08 -5.83 -0.87
N SER A 159 2.66 -6.94 -0.26
CA SER A 159 1.59 -6.97 0.75
C SER A 159 1.90 -6.07 1.94
N VAL A 160 3.16 -5.97 2.38
CA VAL A 160 3.56 -5.12 3.50
C VAL A 160 3.30 -3.64 3.19
N TRP A 161 3.68 -3.17 2.00
CA TRP A 161 3.39 -1.81 1.58
C TRP A 161 1.88 -1.56 1.54
N ASN A 162 1.12 -2.47 0.92
CA ASN A 162 -0.33 -2.38 0.85
C ASN A 162 -1.00 -2.34 2.23
N ASN A 163 -0.58 -3.22 3.14
CA ASN A 163 -1.16 -3.32 4.49
C ASN A 163 -0.91 -2.06 5.30
N VAL A 164 0.32 -1.53 5.26
CA VAL A 164 0.68 -0.31 5.98
C VAL A 164 -0.06 0.92 5.42
N HIS A 165 -0.09 1.07 4.10
CA HIS A 165 -0.78 2.18 3.46
C HIS A 165 -2.28 2.14 3.75
N THR A 166 -2.91 0.99 3.53
CA THR A 166 -4.34 0.77 3.77
C THR A 166 -4.72 1.01 5.23
N ALA A 167 -3.97 0.45 6.18
CA ALA A 167 -4.19 0.66 7.61
C ALA A 167 -4.08 2.14 8.03
N THR A 168 -3.24 2.91 7.33
CA THR A 168 -3.11 4.35 7.59
C THR A 168 -4.26 5.15 6.98
N LEU A 169 -4.82 4.73 5.84
CA LEU A 169 -6.07 5.29 5.33
C LEU A 169 -7.23 5.01 6.30
N GLU A 170 -7.33 3.80 6.82
CA GLU A 170 -8.32 3.40 7.83
C GLU A 170 -8.16 4.21 9.12
N ASP A 171 -6.92 4.48 9.57
CA ASP A 171 -6.66 5.26 10.78
C ASP A 171 -7.38 6.63 10.73
N TYR A 172 -7.45 7.23 9.54
CA TYR A 172 -8.03 8.54 9.31
C TYR A 172 -9.33 8.48 8.49
N LYS A 173 -9.96 7.31 8.33
CA LYS A 173 -11.24 7.17 7.61
C LYS A 173 -11.22 7.78 6.20
N LEU A 174 -10.08 7.63 5.52
CA LEU A 174 -9.88 8.16 4.18
C LEU A 174 -10.16 7.08 3.14
N LYS A 175 -10.76 7.50 2.03
CA LYS A 175 -10.82 6.66 0.83
C LYS A 175 -9.45 6.61 0.18
N ASP A 176 -9.21 5.57 -0.62
CA ASP A 176 -8.10 5.54 -1.56
C ASP A 176 -8.35 6.50 -2.74
N ASP A 177 -8.33 7.79 -2.44
CA ASP A 177 -8.52 8.87 -3.39
C ASP A 177 -7.41 9.91 -3.19
N PRO A 178 -6.52 10.11 -4.19
CA PRO A 178 -5.39 11.00 -4.06
C PRO A 178 -5.83 12.46 -3.84
N THR A 179 -7.06 12.84 -4.18
CA THR A 179 -7.60 14.19 -3.90
C THR A 179 -7.79 14.47 -2.41
N LEU A 180 -7.80 13.43 -1.57
CA LEU A 180 -7.87 13.57 -0.12
C LEU A 180 -6.51 13.93 0.49
N LEU A 181 -5.41 13.48 -0.12
CA LEU A 181 -4.05 13.66 0.39
C LEU A 181 -3.26 14.75 -0.36
N TYR A 182 -3.60 15.02 -1.61
CA TYR A 182 -2.86 15.98 -2.45
C TYR A 182 -3.73 17.16 -2.84
N THR A 183 -3.13 18.35 -2.81
CA THR A 183 -3.78 19.55 -3.33
C THR A 183 -3.90 19.50 -4.86
N PRO A 184 -4.85 20.25 -5.48
CA PRO A 184 -4.96 20.32 -6.93
C PRO A 184 -3.65 20.71 -7.63
N GLU A 185 -2.85 21.58 -7.00
CA GLU A 185 -1.53 21.97 -7.50
C GLU A 185 -0.56 20.78 -7.53
N ALA A 186 -0.52 19.99 -6.45
CA ALA A 186 0.31 18.80 -6.35
C ALA A 186 -0.13 17.72 -7.37
N LEU A 187 -1.44 17.49 -7.53
CA LEU A 187 -1.98 16.54 -8.51
C LEU A 187 -1.64 16.94 -9.95
N GLU A 188 -1.76 18.21 -10.29
CA GLU A 188 -1.38 18.69 -11.62
C GLU A 188 0.15 18.60 -11.84
N ALA A 189 0.96 18.73 -10.80
CA ALA A 189 2.40 18.50 -10.91
C ALA A 189 2.74 17.02 -11.14
N ALA A 190 2.05 16.09 -10.47
CA ALA A 190 2.16 14.65 -10.77
C ALA A 190 1.80 14.36 -12.23
N ARG A 191 0.67 14.88 -12.73
CA ARG A 191 0.27 14.71 -14.12
C ARG A 191 1.34 15.20 -15.10
N ARG A 192 1.96 16.35 -14.82
CA ARG A 192 3.06 16.89 -15.64
C ARG A 192 4.33 16.04 -15.53
N GLN A 193 4.60 15.44 -14.38
CA GLN A 193 5.73 14.54 -14.22
C GLN A 193 5.55 13.28 -15.06
N GLU A 194 4.40 12.62 -14.97
CA GLU A 194 4.05 11.45 -15.78
C GLU A 194 4.19 11.75 -17.29
N GLU A 195 3.70 12.91 -17.73
CA GLU A 195 3.82 13.34 -19.12
C GLU A 195 5.29 13.47 -19.55
N ARG A 196 6.15 14.07 -18.71
CA ARG A 196 7.59 14.19 -19.01
C ARG A 196 8.28 12.82 -19.05
N GLU A 197 7.94 11.93 -18.13
CA GLU A 197 8.50 10.58 -18.07
C GLU A 197 8.06 9.74 -19.27
N TYR A 198 6.79 9.83 -19.66
CA TYR A 198 6.28 9.19 -20.87
C TYR A 198 6.98 9.70 -22.13
N GLN A 199 7.16 11.01 -22.27
CA GLN A 199 7.90 11.58 -23.41
C GLN A 199 9.37 11.17 -23.43
N LYS A 200 9.99 11.00 -22.26
CA LYS A 200 11.36 10.50 -22.15
C LYS A 200 11.45 9.04 -22.58
N LEU A 201 10.54 8.19 -22.10
CA LEU A 201 10.46 6.78 -22.48
C LEU A 201 10.28 6.63 -24.00
N LEU A 202 9.37 7.40 -24.61
CA LEU A 202 9.19 7.38 -26.06
C LEU A 202 10.48 7.71 -26.80
N LYS A 203 11.24 8.73 -26.36
CA LYS A 203 12.52 9.08 -27.00
C LYS A 203 13.62 8.03 -26.82
N GLU A 204 13.55 7.19 -25.80
CA GLU A 204 14.52 6.11 -25.57
C GLU A 204 14.19 4.85 -26.39
N MET A 205 12.97 4.74 -26.91
CA MET A 205 12.52 3.63 -27.75
C MET A 205 12.82 3.82 -29.25
N TRP A 206 13.21 5.03 -29.68
CA TRP A 206 13.52 5.39 -31.08
C TRP A 206 14.95 5.93 -31.20
#